data_AF-A0A9N9WHJ5-F1
#
_entry.id   AF-A0A9N9WHJ5-F1
#
_cell.length_a   1.000
_cell.length_b   1.000
_cell.length_c   1.000
_cell.angle_alpha   90.00
_cell.angle_beta   90.00
_cell.angle_gamma   90.00
#
_symmetry.space_group_name_H-M   'P 1'
#
loop_
_entity.id
_entity.type
_entity.pdbx_description
1 polymer ?
#
loop_
_entity_poly.entity_id
_entity_poly.type
_entity_poly.pdbx_seq_one_letter_code
_entity_poly.pdbx_strand_id
1 'polypeptide(L)'
;MPMPFIEIVYQAEISRFEDPDFEEFALRNCCEESETRTKVIEEFRSMIIECAKCKPRRTDDVYLLKFLRCRKFNTRRAHKLVIFFSYFHVMACLYRVFQM
;
A
#
# COMPACT_ATOMS: atom_id res chain seq x y z
N MET A 1 -14.87 15.88 17.53
CA MET A 1 -15.65 14.89 16.75
C MET A 1 -14.65 13.92 16.14
N PRO A 2 -14.80 12.60 16.33
CA PRO A 2 -13.92 11.63 15.68
C PRO A 2 -14.08 11.71 14.16
N MET A 3 -12.98 11.64 13.43
CA MET A 3 -12.99 11.62 11.96
C MET A 3 -13.83 10.42 11.47
N PRO A 4 -14.75 10.61 10.51
CA PRO A 4 -15.51 9.49 9.96
C PRO A 4 -14.56 8.51 9.25
N PHE A 5 -14.85 7.21 9.32
CA PHE A 5 -13.99 6.15 8.80
C PHE A 5 -13.57 6.36 7.34
N ILE A 6 -14.48 6.88 6.51
CA ILE A 6 -14.20 7.13 5.09
C ILE A 6 -13.16 8.24 4.88
N GLU A 7 -13.16 9.25 5.76
CA GLU A 7 -12.19 10.34 5.77
C GLU A 7 -10.82 9.82 6.21
N ILE A 8 -10.79 8.95 7.22
CA ILE A 8 -9.55 8.31 7.70
C ILE A 8 -8.91 7.49 6.57
N VAL A 9 -9.70 6.69 5.85
CA VAL A 9 -9.20 5.88 4.71
C VAL A 9 -8.69 6.79 3.59
N TYR A 10 -9.44 7.84 3.24
CA TYR A 10 -9.05 8.78 2.20
C TYR A 10 -7.76 9.54 2.55
N GLN A 11 -7.65 10.02 3.79
CA GLN A 11 -6.43 10.68 4.27
C GLN A 11 -5.24 9.72 4.33
N ALA A 12 -5.45 8.47 4.76
CA ALA A 12 -4.40 7.45 4.75
C ALA A 12 -3.90 7.13 3.33
N GLU A 13 -4.76 7.26 2.33
CA GLU A 13 -4.44 6.99 0.93
C GLU A 13 -3.70 8.16 0.25
N ILE A 14 -4.05 9.40 0.61
CA ILE A 14 -3.41 10.60 0.07
C ILE A 14 -2.09 10.90 0.78
N SER A 15 -2.05 10.71 2.10
CA SER A 15 -0.93 11.09 2.93
C SER A 15 0.37 10.44 2.45
N ARG A 16 1.37 11.29 2.22
CA ARG A 16 2.77 10.92 1.92
C ARG A 16 3.67 11.04 3.14
N PHE A 17 3.09 11.37 4.29
CA PHE A 17 3.84 11.59 5.52
C PHE A 17 4.41 10.27 6.00
N GLU A 18 5.74 10.22 6.11
CA GLU A 18 6.46 9.23 6.88
C GLU A 18 7.05 9.93 8.09
N ASP A 19 6.77 9.36 9.27
CA ASP A 19 7.37 9.81 10.51
C ASP A 19 8.80 9.26 10.58
N PRO A 20 9.84 10.12 10.65
CA PRO A 20 11.24 9.68 10.70
C PRO A 20 11.57 8.88 11.97
N ASP A 21 10.80 9.02 13.05
CA ASP A 21 11.03 8.28 14.30
C ASP A 21 10.54 6.82 14.23
N PHE A 22 9.94 6.42 13.09
CA PHE A 22 9.42 5.05 12.91
C PHE A 22 10.46 4.03 12.44
N GLU A 23 11.71 4.39 12.16
CA GLU A 23 12.70 3.44 11.63
C GLU A 23 12.99 2.28 12.61
N GLU A 24 13.20 2.58 13.89
CA GLU A 24 13.43 1.54 14.92
C GLU A 24 12.18 0.65 15.10
N PHE A 25 11.00 1.26 15.06
CA PHE A 25 9.74 0.54 15.17
C PHE A 25 9.51 -0.38 13.95
N ALA A 26 9.86 0.09 12.75
CA ALA A 26 9.74 -0.66 11.51
C ALA A 26 10.71 -1.84 11.48
N LEU A 27 11.95 -1.66 11.93
CA LEU A 27 12.90 -2.77 12.08
C LEU A 27 12.34 -3.85 13.02
N ARG A 28 11.85 -3.43 14.18
CA ARG A 28 11.40 -4.34 15.24
C ARG A 28 10.09 -5.07 14.93
N ASN A 29 9.15 -4.42 14.25
CA ASN A 29 7.79 -4.94 14.06
C ASN A 29 7.51 -5.40 12.62
N CYS A 30 8.21 -4.83 11.64
CA CYS A 30 7.97 -5.07 10.22
C CYS A 30 9.10 -5.86 9.54
N CYS A 31 10.20 -6.17 10.24
CA CYS A 31 11.40 -6.78 9.66
C CYS A 31 11.96 -5.95 8.48
N GLU A 32 11.85 -4.63 8.58
CA GLU A 32 12.38 -3.68 7.58
C GLU A 32 13.86 -3.45 7.85
N GLU A 33 14.73 -3.88 6.95
CA GLU A 33 16.16 -3.57 7.02
C GLU A 33 16.47 -2.47 5.98
N SER A 34 17.06 -1.35 6.44
CA SER A 34 17.28 -0.17 5.61
C SER A 34 18.08 -0.45 4.34
N GLU A 35 18.99 -1.44 4.37
CA GLU A 35 19.81 -1.84 3.22
C GLU A 35 19.05 -2.64 2.17
N THR A 36 18.07 -3.45 2.57
CA THR A 36 17.31 -4.31 1.66
C THR A 36 16.01 -3.64 1.20
N ARG A 37 15.55 -2.61 1.90
CA ARG A 37 14.31 -1.86 1.62
C ARG A 37 14.14 -1.51 0.16
N THR A 38 15.09 -0.80 -0.44
CA THR A 38 14.99 -0.34 -1.84
C THR A 38 14.88 -1.52 -2.81
N LYS A 39 15.64 -2.60 -2.57
CA LYS A 39 15.59 -3.81 -3.41
C LYS A 39 14.23 -4.50 -3.33
N VAL A 40 13.67 -4.63 -2.12
CA VAL A 40 12.36 -5.26 -1.90
C VAL A 40 11.24 -4.43 -2.53
N ILE A 41 11.32 -3.09 -2.49
CA ILE A 41 10.34 -2.21 -3.13
C ILE A 41 10.37 -2.39 -4.65
N GLU A 42 11.55 -2.43 -5.26
CA GLU A 42 11.66 -2.63 -6.72
C GLU A 42 11.19 -4.02 -7.16
N GLU A 43 11.53 -5.06 -6.41
CA GLU A 43 11.00 -6.41 -6.64
C GLU A 43 9.47 -6.39 -6.57
N PHE A 44 8.92 -5.77 -5.52
CA PHE A 44 7.49 -5.69 -5.31
C PHE A 44 6.78 -4.90 -6.42
N ARG A 45 7.37 -3.79 -6.88
CA ARG A 45 6.87 -3.01 -8.02
C ARG A 45 6.85 -3.86 -9.29
N SER A 46 7.90 -4.63 -9.54
CA SER A 46 8.02 -5.50 -10.71
C SER A 46 6.92 -6.58 -10.70
N MET A 47 6.68 -7.22 -9.55
CA MET A 47 5.58 -8.19 -9.39
C MET A 47 4.21 -7.60 -9.70
N ILE A 48 3.96 -6.34 -9.32
CA ILE A 48 2.69 -5.66 -9.59
C ILE A 48 2.55 -5.37 -11.09
N ILE A 49 3.62 -4.92 -11.76
CA ILE A 49 3.61 -4.60 -13.20
C ILE A 49 3.40 -5.87 -14.04
N GLU A 50 4.04 -6.97 -13.67
CA GLU A 50 3.86 -8.27 -14.34
C GLU A 50 2.44 -8.83 -14.15
N CYS A 51 1.74 -8.42 -13.09
CA CYS A 51 0.38 -8.84 -12.83
C CYS A 51 -0.64 -8.07 -13.69
N ALA A 52 -0.86 -8.53 -14.92
CA ALA A 52 -1.81 -7.92 -15.87
C ALA A 52 -3.27 -7.77 -15.36
N LYS A 53 -3.63 -8.45 -14.25
CA LYS A 53 -4.96 -8.39 -13.63
C LYS A 53 -5.17 -7.16 -12.73
N CYS A 54 -4.11 -6.44 -12.37
CA CYS A 54 -4.17 -5.32 -11.44
C CYS A 54 -3.57 -4.07 -12.10
N LYS A 55 -4.31 -2.96 -12.11
CA LYS A 55 -3.79 -1.65 -12.51
C LYS A 55 -3.96 -0.67 -11.36
N PRO A 56 -3.08 -0.73 -10.34
CA PRO A 56 -3.16 0.21 -9.23
C PRO A 56 -2.93 1.63 -9.76
N ARG A 57 -3.74 2.57 -9.28
CA ARG A 57 -3.65 3.99 -9.66
C ARG A 57 -2.33 4.65 -9.22
N ARG A 58 -1.65 4.04 -8.23
CA ARG A 58 -0.50 4.59 -7.53
C ARG A 58 0.49 3.47 -7.17
N THR A 59 1.79 3.71 -7.38
CA THR A 59 2.90 2.72 -7.21
C THR A 59 4.23 3.36 -6.77
N ASP A 60 4.19 4.56 -6.18
CA ASP A 60 5.36 5.20 -5.56
C ASP A 60 5.84 4.43 -4.33
N ASP A 61 7.12 4.62 -3.98
CA ASP A 61 7.79 3.89 -2.90
C ASP A 61 7.03 4.02 -1.57
N VAL A 62 6.65 5.24 -1.20
CA VAL A 62 5.91 5.53 0.05
C VAL A 62 4.57 4.80 0.10
N TYR A 63 3.89 4.70 -1.04
CA TYR A 63 2.64 3.95 -1.14
C TYR A 63 2.87 2.44 -1.00
N LEU A 64 3.85 1.89 -1.71
CA LEU A 64 4.20 0.46 -1.66
C LEU A 64 4.71 0.04 -0.27
N LEU A 65 5.43 0.92 0.41
CA LEU A 65 6.00 0.68 1.74
C LEU A 65 4.92 0.37 2.78
N LYS A 66 3.75 1.04 2.69
CA LYS A 66 2.62 0.78 3.59
C LYS A 66 2.16 -0.68 3.51
N PHE A 67 2.05 -1.24 2.30
CA PHE A 67 1.65 -2.63 2.09
C PHE A 67 2.70 -3.61 2.59
N LEU A 68 3.98 -3.31 2.37
CA LEU A 68 5.10 -4.11 2.87
C LEU A 68 5.13 -4.11 4.41
N ARG A 69 5.02 -2.94 5.06
CA ARG A 69 4.95 -2.82 6.52
C ARG A 69 3.76 -3.58 7.11
N CYS A 70 2.57 -3.47 6.50
CA CYS A 70 1.37 -4.23 6.92
C CYS A 70 1.51 -5.76 6.81
N ARG A 71 2.51 -6.25 6.07
CA ARG A 71 2.75 -7.69 5.84
C ARG A 71 4.15 -8.13 6.24
N LYS A 72 4.81 -7.37 7.11
CA LYS A 72 6.16 -7.68 7.62
C LYS A 72 7.17 -7.95 6.50
N PHE A 73 7.17 -7.09 5.48
CA PHE A 73 8.06 -7.16 4.33
C PHE A 73 7.97 -8.46 3.50
N ASN A 74 6.86 -9.19 3.63
CA ASN A 74 6.59 -10.35 2.77
C ASN A 74 5.96 -9.92 1.44
N THR A 75 6.77 -9.83 0.38
CA THR A 75 6.37 -9.38 -0.98
C THR A 75 5.14 -10.13 -1.51
N ARG A 76 5.10 -11.46 -1.37
CA ARG A 76 3.97 -12.28 -1.83
C ARG A 76 2.65 -11.96 -1.12
N ARG A 77 2.69 -11.74 0.20
CA ARG A 77 1.50 -11.37 0.99
C ARG A 77 1.07 -9.92 0.72
N ALA A 78 2.04 -9.02 0.57
CA ALA A 78 1.78 -7.63 0.18
C ALA A 78 1.14 -7.56 -1.22
N HIS A 79 1.56 -8.40 -2.15
CA HIS A 79 1.00 -8.46 -3.51
C HIS A 79 -0.48 -8.85 -3.50
N LYS A 80 -0.86 -9.86 -2.72
CA LYS A 80 -2.28 -10.22 -2.52
C LYS A 80 -3.09 -9.05 -1.95
N LEU A 81 -2.51 -8.28 -1.02
CA LEU A 81 -3.18 -7.13 -0.42
C LEU A 81 -3.38 -5.99 -1.44
N VAL A 82 -2.39 -5.69 -2.27
CA VAL A 82 -2.50 -4.68 -3.34
C VAL A 82 -3.56 -5.09 -4.37
N ILE A 83 -3.60 -6.35 -4.78
CA ILE A 83 -4.63 -6.86 -5.68
C ILE A 83 -6.02 -6.65 -5.05
N PHE A 84 -6.21 -7.07 -3.80
CA PHE A 84 -7.48 -6.90 -3.09
C PHE A 84 -7.90 -5.43 -3.00
N PHE A 85 -6.97 -4.54 -2.64
CA PHE A 85 -7.23 -3.11 -2.50
C PHE A 85 -7.54 -2.46 -3.86
N SER A 86 -6.85 -2.87 -4.93
CA SER A 86 -7.15 -2.45 -6.30
C SER A 86 -8.55 -2.87 -6.74
N TYR A 87 -8.98 -4.10 -6.44
CA TYR A 87 -10.37 -4.52 -6.69
C TYR A 87 -11.37 -3.71 -5.88
N PHE A 88 -11.06 -3.39 -4.62
CA PHE A 88 -11.92 -2.53 -3.80
C PHE A 88 -12.12 -1.15 -4.44
N HIS A 89 -11.05 -0.53 -4.97
CA HIS A 89 -11.18 0.75 -5.68
C HIS A 89 -11.94 0.64 -6.98
N VAL A 90 -11.71 -0.41 -7.79
CA VAL A 90 -12.46 -0.61 -9.04
C VAL A 90 -13.94 -0.78 -8.74
N MET A 91 -14.29 -1.60 -7.74
CA MET A 91 -15.67 -1.79 -7.33
C MET A 91 -16.25 -0.48 -6.78
N ALA A 92 -15.58 0.21 -5.86
CA ALA A 92 -16.04 1.49 -5.33
C ALA A 92 -16.22 2.55 -6.42
N CYS A 93 -15.36 2.55 -7.45
CA CYS A 93 -15.48 3.43 -8.62
C CYS A 93 -16.70 3.04 -9.49
N LEU A 94 -16.91 1.74 -9.75
CA LEU A 94 -18.09 1.24 -10.46
C LEU A 94 -19.40 1.57 -9.71
N TYR A 95 -19.45 1.38 -8.40
CA TYR A 95 -20.61 1.77 -7.58
C TYR A 95 -20.87 3.27 -7.62
N ARG A 96 -19.82 4.11 -7.69
CA ARG A 96 -19.97 5.57 -7.80
C ARG A 96 -20.42 6.02 -9.20
N VAL A 97 -20.07 5.27 -10.25
CA VAL A 97 -20.51 5.53 -11.64
C VAL A 97 -21.93 5.01 -11.90
N PHE A 98 -22.34 3.91 -11.26
CA PHE A 98 -23.69 3.32 -11.42
C PHE A 98 -24.76 3.87 -10.45
N GLN A 99 -24.41 4.83 -9.58
CA GLN A 99 -25.38 5.59 -8.77
C GLN A 99 -25.68 7.01 -9.32
N MET A 100 -25.35 7.29 -10.59
CA MET A 100 -25.86 8.46 -11.31
C MET A 100 -27.04 8.11 -12.21
#